data_AF-A0A1I4AQH5-F1
#
_entry.id   AF-A0A1I4AQH5-F1
#
_cell.length_a   1.000
_cell.length_b   1.000
_cell.length_c   1.000
_cell.angle_alpha   90.00
_cell.angle_beta   90.00
_cell.angle_gamma   90.00
#
_symmetry.space_group_name_H-M   'P 1'
#
loop_
_entity.id
_entity.type
_entity.pdbx_description
1 polymer ?
#
loop_
_entity_poly.entity_id
_entity_poly.type
_entity_poly.pdbx_seq_one_letter_code
_entity_poly.pdbx_strand_id
1 'polypeptide(L)'
;MKYSFLLLFILVLSGCGHYGRSSSCEGEACQNNNQFVLVGPKYDEAYAKRFNVPSLPLLINNREVTVYAKWERKGYVEGDIRKALLECGVSDFKMSGDYSLMRTLTTDEYNGKLLLIKRCMLDDGFTFLGDFSPCESDPIPACDLPVPKRDIKRRLDSEYCIRDAYLTECEPQSRERILNTEQCKRYPKEYYCDV
;
A
#
# COMPACT_ATOMS: atom_id res chain seq x y z
N MET A 1 24.89 51.47 -37.93
CA MET A 1 23.46 51.75 -37.70
C MET A 1 22.80 50.40 -37.38
N LYS A 2 22.45 50.09 -36.13
CA LYS A 2 21.30 50.56 -35.33
C LYS A 2 19.95 49.95 -35.79
N TYR A 3 19.44 49.04 -34.94
CA TYR A 3 18.03 48.63 -34.70
C TYR A 3 17.27 48.01 -35.89
N SER A 4 16.28 47.12 -35.77
CA SER A 4 15.58 46.40 -34.70
C SER A 4 14.48 45.63 -35.43
N PHE A 5 14.23 44.36 -35.14
CA PHE A 5 12.88 43.80 -35.23
C PHE A 5 12.75 42.61 -34.28
N LEU A 6 11.87 42.79 -33.30
CA LEU A 6 11.30 41.77 -32.43
C LEU A 6 10.78 40.59 -33.25
N LEU A 7 11.07 39.37 -32.79
CA LEU A 7 10.17 38.24 -32.95
C LEU A 7 10.14 37.45 -31.65
N LEU A 8 9.02 37.63 -30.95
CA LEU A 8 8.51 36.81 -29.86
C LEU A 8 8.63 35.32 -30.21
N PHE A 9 9.31 34.54 -29.36
CA PHE A 9 8.93 33.14 -29.14
C PHE A 9 8.45 33.00 -27.71
N ILE A 10 7.13 33.02 -27.58
CA ILE A 10 6.38 32.61 -26.40
C ILE A 10 6.49 31.07 -26.33
N LEU A 11 7.15 30.55 -25.30
CA LEU A 11 6.88 29.21 -24.78
C LEU A 11 6.30 29.37 -23.37
N VAL A 12 4.98 29.49 -23.33
CA VAL A 12 4.17 29.23 -22.13
C VAL A 12 3.89 27.74 -22.09
N LEU A 13 3.98 27.15 -20.90
CA LEU A 13 3.15 26.09 -20.30
C LEU A 13 4.01 25.35 -19.26
N SER A 14 3.99 25.78 -17.99
CA SER A 14 3.06 25.36 -16.92
C SER A 14 3.33 23.94 -16.41
N GLY A 15 3.82 23.86 -15.17
CA GLY A 15 3.97 22.63 -14.43
C GLY A 15 4.44 22.89 -13.00
N CYS A 16 3.56 23.50 -12.18
CA CYS A 16 3.70 23.47 -10.73
C CYS A 16 3.67 22.00 -10.27
N GLY A 17 4.78 21.55 -9.71
CA GLY A 17 4.88 20.34 -8.93
C GLY A 17 6.16 20.44 -8.13
N HIS A 18 6.05 20.98 -6.92
CA HIS A 18 7.14 20.99 -5.94
C HIS A 18 7.59 19.54 -5.70
N TYR A 19 8.52 19.04 -6.51
CA TYR A 19 9.45 18.02 -6.07
C TYR A 19 10.29 18.70 -5.01
N GLY A 20 9.90 18.48 -3.74
CA GLY A 20 10.71 18.83 -2.60
C GLY A 20 12.10 18.27 -2.83
N ARG A 21 13.05 19.17 -3.09
CA ARG A 21 14.47 18.89 -3.10
C ARG A 21 14.78 18.40 -1.68
N SER A 22 14.84 17.07 -1.51
CA SER A 22 15.24 16.44 -0.27
C SER A 22 16.67 16.86 0.02
N SER A 23 16.83 17.89 0.83
CA SER A 23 18.09 18.27 1.43
C SER A 23 18.35 17.36 2.62
N SER A 24 18.91 16.16 2.38
CA SER A 24 19.91 15.53 3.24
C SER A 24 20.38 14.23 2.58
N CYS A 25 21.40 14.34 1.73
CA CYS A 25 22.31 13.23 1.47
C CYS A 25 23.52 13.49 2.36
N GLU A 26 23.51 12.95 3.58
CA GLU A 26 24.72 12.86 4.40
C GLU A 26 25.26 11.44 4.27
N GLY A 27 26.45 11.30 3.66
CA GLY A 27 27.16 10.03 3.47
C GLY A 27 27.35 9.65 2.00
N GLU A 28 28.49 8.99 1.71
CA GLU A 28 29.10 8.69 0.38
C GLU A 28 28.26 7.88 -0.63
N ALA A 29 26.97 7.66 -0.41
CA ALA A 29 26.11 6.85 -1.27
C ALA A 29 25.20 7.71 -2.16
N CYS A 30 25.78 8.59 -2.98
CA CYS A 30 25.05 9.32 -4.02
C CYS A 30 25.87 9.44 -5.31
N GLN A 31 26.41 8.31 -5.79
CA GLN A 31 26.68 8.00 -7.19
C GLN A 31 27.44 6.65 -7.23
N ASN A 32 26.71 5.56 -7.44
CA ASN A 32 27.32 4.35 -7.99
C ASN A 32 26.73 4.15 -9.40
N ASN A 33 27.57 4.40 -10.41
CA ASN A 33 27.45 3.87 -11.77
C ASN A 33 26.07 3.99 -12.45
N ASN A 34 25.55 5.22 -12.63
CA ASN A 34 24.35 5.50 -13.44
C ASN A 34 23.06 4.75 -13.05
N GLN A 35 23.01 4.14 -11.86
CA GLN A 35 21.83 3.44 -11.38
C GLN A 35 21.10 4.34 -10.38
N PHE A 36 19.91 4.81 -10.75
CA PHE A 36 19.03 5.48 -9.80
C PHE A 36 18.65 4.47 -8.71
N VAL A 37 19.17 4.66 -7.51
CA VAL A 37 18.72 3.92 -6.32
C VAL A 37 17.47 4.63 -5.82
N LEU A 38 16.33 3.97 -5.89
CA LEU A 38 15.12 4.41 -5.21
C LEU A 38 15.37 4.30 -3.70
N VAL A 39 15.76 5.41 -3.08
CA VAL A 39 15.82 5.50 -1.62
C VAL A 39 14.38 5.63 -1.13
N GLY A 40 13.84 4.55 -0.58
CA GLY A 40 12.54 4.58 0.09
C GLY A 40 12.56 5.56 1.28
N PRO A 41 11.40 6.09 1.71
CA PRO A 41 11.34 6.96 2.87
C PRO A 41 11.88 6.24 4.11
N LYS A 42 12.67 6.96 4.93
CA LYS A 42 13.11 6.46 6.24
C LYS A 42 11.90 6.47 7.18
N TYR A 43 11.56 5.31 7.71
CA TYR A 43 10.52 5.17 8.73
C TYR A 43 11.19 5.30 10.09
N ASP A 44 11.04 6.47 10.71
CA ASP A 44 11.57 6.78 12.03
C ASP A 44 10.48 7.40 12.92
N GLU A 45 10.84 7.74 14.15
CA GLU A 45 9.94 8.38 15.10
C GLU A 45 9.35 9.70 14.57
N ALA A 46 10.12 10.46 13.77
CA ALA A 46 9.63 11.70 13.17
C ALA A 46 8.56 11.41 12.11
N TYR A 47 8.73 10.36 11.31
CA TYR A 47 7.71 9.89 10.38
C TYR A 47 6.44 9.44 11.14
N ALA A 48 6.59 8.58 12.16
CA ALA A 48 5.46 8.09 12.95
C ALA A 48 4.67 9.27 13.56
N LYS A 49 5.37 10.24 14.17
CA LYS A 49 4.76 11.46 14.73
C LYS A 49 4.05 12.30 13.66
N ARG A 50 4.67 12.51 12.49
CA ARG A 50 4.09 13.33 11.41
C ARG A 50 2.73 12.82 10.95
N PHE A 51 2.54 11.50 10.94
CA PHE A 51 1.29 10.87 10.48
C PHE A 51 0.37 10.44 11.63
N ASN A 52 0.70 10.80 12.88
CA ASN A 52 0.01 10.36 14.10
C ASN A 52 -0.12 8.83 14.17
N VAL A 53 0.95 8.11 13.87
CA VAL A 53 1.03 6.67 14.09
C VAL A 53 1.42 6.44 15.56
N PRO A 54 0.76 5.51 16.29
CA PRO A 54 0.98 5.36 17.73
C PRO A 54 2.42 4.96 18.10
N SER A 55 3.13 4.22 17.23
CA SER A 55 4.55 3.90 17.42
C SER A 55 5.22 3.44 16.12
N LEU A 56 6.55 3.56 16.07
CA LEU A 56 7.37 3.05 14.96
C LEU A 56 7.29 1.51 14.79
N PRO A 57 7.28 0.67 15.84
CA PRO A 57 7.07 -0.76 15.69
C PRO A 57 5.76 -1.11 14.98
N LEU A 58 4.66 -0.44 15.33
CA LEU A 58 3.38 -0.67 14.66
C LEU A 58 3.41 -0.28 13.18
N LEU A 59 4.09 0.82 12.87
CA LEU A 59 4.31 1.28 11.50
C LEU A 59 5.05 0.23 10.65
N ILE A 60 6.11 -0.34 11.22
CA ILE A 60 6.92 -1.38 10.59
C ILE A 60 6.09 -2.66 10.43
N ASN A 61 5.45 -3.14 11.50
CA ASN A 61 4.65 -4.37 11.48
C ASN A 61 3.53 -4.31 10.44
N ASN A 62 2.83 -3.18 10.33
CA ASN A 62 1.85 -2.96 9.27
C ASN A 62 2.45 -3.25 7.90
N ARG A 63 3.55 -2.54 7.61
CA ARG A 63 4.22 -2.56 6.31
C ARG A 63 4.74 -3.95 6.00
N GLU A 64 5.16 -4.70 7.00
CA GLU A 64 5.65 -6.05 6.75
C GLU A 64 4.48 -6.99 6.44
N VAL A 65 3.43 -6.99 7.27
CA VAL A 65 2.32 -7.94 7.13
C VAL A 65 1.42 -7.64 5.93
N THR A 66 1.15 -6.38 5.59
CA THR A 66 0.16 -6.03 4.56
C THR A 66 0.74 -5.88 3.15
N VAL A 67 2.07 -5.86 3.01
CA VAL A 67 2.74 -5.68 1.71
C VAL A 67 2.99 -7.04 1.05
N TYR A 68 2.49 -7.23 -0.17
CA TYR A 68 2.64 -8.48 -0.92
C TYR A 68 4.11 -8.92 -1.08
N ALA A 69 5.07 -7.98 -1.17
CA ALA A 69 6.49 -8.28 -1.35
C ALA A 69 7.15 -8.94 -0.12
N LYS A 70 6.43 -9.03 1.00
CA LYS A 70 6.85 -9.71 2.22
C LYS A 70 6.28 -11.12 2.35
N TRP A 71 5.62 -11.58 1.30
CA TRP A 71 4.99 -12.89 1.23
C TRP A 71 5.45 -13.62 -0.01
N GLU A 72 5.64 -14.93 0.13
CA GLU A 72 5.97 -15.80 -0.99
C GLU A 72 5.20 -17.12 -0.93
N ARG A 73 4.93 -17.67 -2.11
CA ARG A 73 4.46 -19.05 -2.26
C ARG A 73 4.89 -19.54 -3.64
N LYS A 74 5.50 -20.73 -3.68
CA LYS A 74 6.01 -21.28 -4.94
C LYS A 74 4.88 -21.46 -5.95
N GLY A 75 5.07 -20.90 -7.15
CA GLY A 75 4.11 -20.98 -8.26
C GLY A 75 2.99 -19.96 -8.24
N TYR A 76 2.98 -19.03 -7.27
CA TYR A 76 2.00 -17.94 -7.21
C TYR A 76 2.61 -16.67 -7.83
N VAL A 77 1.80 -15.95 -8.60
CA VAL A 77 2.18 -14.62 -9.08
C VAL A 77 1.73 -13.55 -8.08
N GLU A 78 2.27 -12.34 -8.22
CA GLU A 78 1.96 -11.21 -7.35
C GLU A 78 0.45 -10.96 -7.17
N GLY A 79 -0.33 -11.10 -8.24
CA GLY A 79 -1.79 -10.95 -8.19
C GLY A 79 -2.47 -11.95 -7.26
N ASP A 80 -1.97 -13.18 -7.15
CA ASP A 80 -2.53 -14.20 -6.27
C ASP A 80 -2.23 -13.90 -4.80
N ILE A 81 -1.05 -13.37 -4.51
CA ILE A 81 -0.66 -12.92 -3.16
C ILE A 81 -1.55 -11.75 -2.73
N ARG A 82 -1.75 -10.75 -3.60
CA ARG A 82 -2.64 -9.61 -3.33
C ARG A 82 -4.08 -10.07 -3.06
N LYS A 83 -4.62 -10.99 -3.87
CA LYS A 83 -5.93 -11.60 -3.62
C LYS A 83 -5.99 -12.28 -2.25
N ALA A 84 -4.99 -13.09 -1.91
CA ALA A 84 -4.93 -13.78 -0.62
C ALA A 84 -4.88 -12.79 0.56
N LEU A 85 -4.08 -11.72 0.48
CA LEU A 85 -4.00 -10.69 1.51
C LEU A 85 -5.35 -10.00 1.75
N LEU A 86 -6.05 -9.60 0.68
CA LEU A 86 -7.39 -9.01 0.78
C LEU A 86 -8.40 -10.00 1.38
N GLU A 87 -8.36 -11.27 0.96
CA GLU A 87 -9.23 -12.32 1.50
C GLU A 87 -8.92 -12.67 2.96
N CYS A 88 -7.68 -12.47 3.39
CA CYS A 88 -7.25 -12.60 4.78
C CYS A 88 -7.55 -11.36 5.64
N GLY A 89 -7.95 -10.25 5.02
CA GLY A 89 -8.48 -9.08 5.73
C GLY A 89 -7.63 -7.82 5.69
N VAL A 90 -6.64 -7.74 4.80
CA VAL A 90 -6.04 -6.45 4.43
C VAL A 90 -7.11 -5.57 3.79
N SER A 91 -7.33 -4.36 4.31
CA SER A 91 -8.29 -3.40 3.74
C SER A 91 -7.72 -2.74 2.48
N ASP A 92 -6.45 -2.32 2.55
CA ASP A 92 -5.76 -1.68 1.45
C ASP A 92 -4.24 -1.85 1.55
N PHE A 93 -3.62 -2.47 0.55
CA PHE A 93 -2.18 -2.69 0.49
C PHE A 93 -1.40 -1.56 -0.22
N LYS A 94 -2.08 -0.63 -0.91
CA LYS A 94 -1.46 0.51 -1.61
C LYS A 94 -1.48 1.79 -0.79
N MET A 95 -2.55 1.99 0.00
CA MET A 95 -2.62 3.16 0.83
C MET A 95 -1.86 2.94 2.14
N SER A 96 -0.91 3.86 2.39
CA SER A 96 -0.53 4.25 3.74
C SER A 96 -1.73 4.75 4.60
N GLY A 97 -2.96 4.67 4.10
CA GLY A 97 -4.20 5.02 4.78
C GLY A 97 -4.69 3.94 5.75
N ASP A 98 -4.07 2.76 5.80
CA ASP A 98 -4.31 1.79 6.88
C ASP A 98 -3.95 2.39 8.26
N TYR A 99 -3.15 3.48 8.29
CA TYR A 99 -2.93 4.29 9.50
C TYR A 99 -4.20 5.01 9.99
N SER A 100 -5.19 5.26 9.13
CA SER A 100 -6.47 5.86 9.55
C SER A 100 -7.26 4.88 10.44
N LEU A 101 -7.26 3.59 10.11
CA LEU A 101 -7.80 2.51 10.94
C LEU A 101 -6.99 2.34 12.23
N MET A 102 -5.68 2.55 12.20
CA MET A 102 -4.85 2.58 13.42
C MET A 102 -5.22 3.70 14.39
N ARG A 103 -5.81 4.82 13.93
CA ARG A 103 -6.25 5.90 14.83
C ARG A 103 -7.49 5.52 15.64
N THR A 104 -8.25 4.53 15.17
CA THR A 104 -9.51 4.12 15.81
C THR A 104 -9.38 2.87 16.67
N LEU A 105 -8.27 2.15 16.55
CA LEU A 105 -8.00 0.91 17.27
C LEU A 105 -6.96 1.13 18.36
N THR A 106 -7.09 0.37 19.45
CA THR A 106 -5.98 0.20 20.40
C THR A 106 -4.82 -0.56 19.76
N THR A 107 -3.63 -0.44 20.34
CA THR A 107 -2.43 -1.19 19.91
C THR A 107 -2.70 -2.70 19.85
N ASP A 108 -3.41 -3.25 20.82
CA ASP A 108 -3.70 -4.69 20.90
C ASP A 108 -4.71 -5.12 19.83
N GLU A 109 -5.77 -4.35 19.60
CA GLU A 109 -6.73 -4.62 18.52
C GLU A 109 -6.05 -4.58 17.15
N TYR A 110 -5.16 -3.61 16.96
CA TYR A 110 -4.44 -3.44 15.70
C TYR A 110 -3.44 -4.59 15.46
N ASN A 111 -2.59 -4.91 16.44
CA ASN A 111 -1.70 -6.06 16.37
C ASN A 111 -2.48 -7.37 16.22
N GLY A 112 -3.65 -7.46 16.86
CA GLY A 112 -4.55 -8.59 16.72
C GLY A 112 -5.04 -8.77 15.28
N LYS A 113 -5.43 -7.68 14.60
CA LYS A 113 -5.79 -7.73 13.17
C LYS A 113 -4.62 -8.19 12.31
N LEU A 114 -3.43 -7.61 12.48
CA LEU A 114 -2.24 -8.02 11.74
C LEU A 114 -1.90 -9.49 11.98
N LEU A 115 -2.04 -9.96 13.22
CA LEU A 115 -1.77 -11.35 13.58
C LEU A 115 -2.73 -12.31 12.87
N LEU A 116 -4.03 -11.99 12.84
CA LEU A 116 -5.03 -12.82 12.17
C LEU A 116 -4.81 -12.85 10.65
N ILE A 117 -4.40 -11.74 10.03
CA ILE A 117 -4.00 -11.70 8.62
C ILE A 117 -2.79 -12.60 8.39
N LYS A 118 -1.74 -12.45 9.20
CA LYS A 118 -0.52 -13.28 9.11
C LYS A 118 -0.86 -14.76 9.24
N ARG A 119 -1.66 -15.15 10.24
CA ARG A 119 -2.06 -16.54 10.46
C ARG A 119 -2.91 -17.09 9.32
N CYS A 120 -3.83 -16.31 8.75
CA CYS A 120 -4.62 -16.71 7.59
C CYS A 120 -3.74 -17.00 6.36
N MET A 121 -2.76 -16.14 6.09
CA MET A 121 -1.81 -16.35 4.99
C MET A 121 -0.94 -17.58 5.21
N LEU A 122 -0.44 -17.79 6.43
CA LEU A 122 0.35 -18.97 6.79
C LEU A 122 -0.47 -20.27 6.68
N ASP A 123 -1.72 -20.26 7.14
CA ASP A 123 -2.65 -21.40 7.03
C ASP A 123 -2.96 -21.78 5.57
N ASP A 124 -2.99 -20.79 4.67
CA ASP A 124 -3.12 -21.02 3.23
C ASP A 124 -1.79 -21.42 2.55
N GLY A 125 -0.70 -21.58 3.29
CA GLY A 125 0.58 -22.09 2.79
C GLY A 125 1.49 -21.02 2.17
N PHE A 126 1.27 -19.74 2.47
CA PHE A 126 2.25 -18.69 2.18
C PHE A 126 3.35 -18.68 3.24
N THR A 127 4.53 -18.17 2.86
CA THR A 127 5.66 -17.94 3.76
C THR A 127 5.83 -16.44 3.98
N PHE A 128 6.02 -16.05 5.23
CA PHE A 128 6.26 -14.66 5.62
C PHE A 128 7.76 -14.37 5.69
N LEU A 129 8.19 -13.26 5.09
CA LEU A 129 9.59 -12.84 4.99
C LEU A 129 9.97 -11.71 5.97
N GLY A 130 9.04 -11.30 6.84
CA GLY A 130 9.24 -10.28 7.85
C GLY A 130 9.32 -10.84 9.28
N ASP A 131 9.44 -9.94 10.24
CA ASP A 131 9.41 -10.26 11.67
C ASP A 131 8.15 -9.66 12.30
N PHE A 132 7.31 -10.53 12.89
CA PHE A 132 6.08 -10.10 13.58
C PHE A 132 5.50 -11.27 14.39
N SER A 133 5.88 -11.38 15.66
CA SER A 133 5.46 -12.48 16.53
C SER A 133 4.91 -11.98 17.87
N PRO A 134 3.75 -11.30 17.87
CA PRO A 134 3.20 -10.65 19.08
C PRO A 134 2.75 -11.62 20.18
N CYS A 135 2.78 -12.95 19.95
CA CYS A 135 2.31 -13.94 20.92
C CYS A 135 3.43 -14.62 21.73
N GLU A 136 4.69 -14.39 21.39
CA GLU A 136 5.82 -15.10 22.03
C GLU A 136 6.27 -14.45 23.34
N SER A 137 6.19 -13.13 23.45
CA SER A 137 6.66 -12.37 24.63
C SER A 137 5.53 -11.85 25.50
N ASP A 138 4.50 -11.23 24.91
CA ASP A 138 3.38 -10.60 25.60
C ASP A 138 2.08 -10.93 24.86
N PRO A 139 1.42 -12.06 25.19
CA PRO A 139 0.28 -12.54 24.42
C PRO A 139 -0.89 -11.56 24.49
N ILE A 140 -1.26 -11.03 23.33
CA ILE A 140 -2.46 -10.23 23.12
C ILE A 140 -3.70 -11.14 22.98
N PRO A 141 -4.93 -10.64 23.25
CA PRO A 141 -6.16 -11.45 23.18
C PRO A 141 -6.36 -12.19 21.84
N ALA A 142 -5.82 -11.66 20.74
CA ALA A 142 -5.91 -12.28 19.42
C ALA A 142 -5.09 -13.58 19.26
N CYS A 143 -4.17 -13.88 20.17
CA CYS A 143 -3.37 -15.11 20.14
C CYS A 143 -4.24 -16.37 20.25
N ASP A 144 -5.34 -16.30 21.01
CA ASP A 144 -6.25 -17.42 21.25
C ASP A 144 -7.41 -17.48 20.25
N LEU A 145 -7.53 -16.50 19.36
CA LEU A 145 -8.60 -16.48 18.37
C LEU A 145 -8.36 -17.53 17.28
N PRO A 146 -9.43 -18.14 16.75
CA PRO A 146 -9.32 -19.06 15.64
C PRO A 146 -8.76 -18.35 14.40
N VAL A 147 -7.95 -19.07 13.63
CA VAL A 147 -7.39 -18.54 12.38
C VAL A 147 -8.52 -18.31 11.37
N PRO A 148 -8.71 -17.09 10.86
CA PRO A 148 -9.72 -16.85 9.86
C PRO A 148 -9.28 -17.52 8.55
N LYS A 149 -10.23 -18.13 7.86
CA LYS A 149 -10.02 -18.58 6.48
C LYS A 149 -10.10 -17.40 5.53
N ARG A 150 -9.52 -17.59 4.34
CA ARG A 150 -9.72 -16.72 3.18
C ARG A 150 -11.20 -16.60 2.87
N ASP A 151 -11.66 -15.38 2.62
CA ASP A 151 -13.03 -15.08 2.26
C ASP A 151 -13.08 -14.11 1.09
N ILE A 152 -13.64 -14.57 -0.04
CA ILE A 152 -13.84 -13.76 -1.24
C ILE A 152 -14.66 -12.51 -0.92
N LYS A 153 -15.69 -12.62 -0.08
CA LYS A 153 -16.54 -11.48 0.27
C LYS A 153 -15.70 -10.39 0.95
N ARG A 154 -14.82 -10.78 1.87
CA ARG A 154 -13.89 -9.86 2.55
C ARG A 154 -13.01 -9.10 1.56
N ARG A 155 -12.51 -9.78 0.53
CA ARG A 155 -11.76 -9.13 -0.55
C ARG A 155 -12.60 -8.16 -1.35
N LEU A 156 -13.79 -8.57 -1.80
CA LEU A 156 -14.65 -7.75 -2.64
C LEU A 156 -15.21 -6.50 -1.92
N ASP A 157 -15.31 -6.57 -0.59
CA ASP A 157 -15.77 -5.49 0.28
C ASP A 157 -14.62 -4.69 0.92
N SER A 158 -13.36 -4.99 0.58
CA SER A 158 -12.19 -4.22 1.02
C SER A 158 -12.21 -2.80 0.47
N GLU A 159 -11.66 -1.83 1.20
CA GLU A 159 -11.55 -0.44 0.72
C GLU A 159 -10.81 -0.36 -0.63
N TYR A 160 -9.78 -1.19 -0.79
CA TYR A 160 -9.06 -1.35 -2.04
C TYR A 160 -9.99 -1.71 -3.19
N CYS A 161 -10.80 -2.77 -3.05
CA CYS A 161 -11.67 -3.23 -4.13
C CYS A 161 -12.94 -2.41 -4.31
N ILE A 162 -13.37 -1.65 -3.32
CA ILE A 162 -14.43 -0.65 -3.48
C ILE A 162 -13.93 0.50 -4.36
N ARG A 163 -12.70 0.98 -4.11
CA ARG A 163 -12.12 2.10 -4.86
C ARG A 163 -11.64 1.68 -6.25
N ASP A 164 -11.01 0.52 -6.36
CA ASP A 164 -10.32 0.05 -7.56
C ASP A 164 -10.99 -1.21 -8.15
N ALA A 165 -12.33 -1.23 -8.16
CA ALA A 165 -13.15 -2.38 -8.57
C ALA A 165 -12.85 -2.94 -9.97
N TYR A 166 -12.22 -2.15 -10.85
CA TYR A 166 -11.82 -2.53 -12.21
C TYR A 166 -10.58 -3.43 -12.28
N LEU A 167 -9.86 -3.65 -11.17
CA LEU A 167 -8.64 -4.46 -11.16
C LEU A 167 -8.92 -5.97 -11.06
N THR A 168 -8.07 -6.78 -11.69
CA THR A 168 -8.20 -8.25 -11.72
C THR A 168 -8.15 -8.90 -10.34
N GLU A 169 -7.40 -8.34 -9.39
CA GLU A 169 -7.42 -8.79 -7.99
C GLU A 169 -8.76 -8.54 -7.30
N CYS A 170 -9.64 -7.72 -7.87
CA CYS A 170 -10.95 -7.40 -7.30
C CYS A 170 -12.10 -8.15 -7.95
N GLU A 171 -11.87 -9.00 -8.94
CA GLU A 171 -12.94 -9.77 -9.59
C GLU A 171 -13.48 -10.94 -8.73
N PRO A 172 -14.77 -11.30 -8.82
CA PRO A 172 -15.80 -10.68 -9.67
C PRO A 172 -16.42 -9.43 -9.01
N GLN A 173 -16.67 -8.37 -9.79
CA GLN A 173 -17.44 -7.18 -9.37
C GLN A 173 -18.59 -6.92 -10.33
N SER A 174 -19.65 -6.28 -9.84
CA SER A 174 -20.72 -5.82 -10.73
C SER A 174 -20.22 -4.74 -11.68
N ARG A 175 -20.74 -4.74 -12.90
CA ARG A 175 -20.45 -3.68 -13.88
C ARG A 175 -20.77 -2.29 -13.32
N GLU A 176 -21.86 -2.17 -12.57
CA GLU A 176 -22.22 -0.94 -11.88
C GLU A 176 -21.13 -0.45 -10.91
N ARG A 177 -20.57 -1.34 -10.08
CA ARG A 177 -19.47 -0.99 -9.17
C ARG A 177 -18.24 -0.51 -9.94
N ILE A 178 -17.87 -1.21 -11.01
CA ILE A 178 -16.73 -0.86 -11.86
C ILE A 178 -16.89 0.54 -12.44
N LEU A 179 -18.02 0.81 -13.11
CA LEU A 179 -18.33 2.09 -13.75
C LEU A 179 -18.38 3.26 -12.77
N ASN A 180 -18.71 3.00 -11.50
CA ASN A 180 -18.80 4.02 -10.47
C ASN A 180 -17.47 4.38 -9.79
N THR A 181 -16.35 3.70 -10.13
CA THR A 181 -15.01 4.09 -9.66
C THR A 181 -14.56 5.42 -10.26
N GLU A 182 -13.75 6.19 -9.53
CA GLU A 182 -13.28 7.50 -10.00
C GLU A 182 -12.38 7.39 -11.24
N GLN A 183 -11.57 6.34 -11.33
CA GLN A 183 -10.73 6.06 -12.48
C GLN A 183 -11.57 5.74 -13.72
N CYS A 184 -12.61 4.90 -13.60
CA CYS A 184 -13.50 4.65 -14.73
C CYS A 184 -14.26 5.91 -15.16
N LYS A 185 -14.75 6.74 -14.21
CA LYS A 185 -15.41 8.00 -14.58
C LYS A 185 -14.49 8.97 -15.32
N ARG A 186 -13.20 9.00 -14.96
CA ARG A 186 -12.22 9.94 -15.51
C ARG A 186 -11.55 9.45 -16.80
N TYR A 187 -11.29 8.15 -16.91
CA TYR A 187 -10.52 7.54 -17.99
C TYR A 187 -11.17 6.25 -18.52
N PRO A 188 -12.41 6.32 -19.00
CA PRO A 188 -13.18 5.10 -19.25
C PRO A 188 -12.61 4.21 -20.38
N LYS A 189 -11.90 4.81 -21.35
CA LYS A 189 -11.22 4.09 -22.45
C LYS A 189 -9.95 3.36 -22.03
N GLU A 190 -9.24 3.88 -21.03
CA GLU A 190 -7.93 3.36 -20.61
C GLU A 190 -8.07 2.10 -19.75
N TYR A 191 -9.13 2.04 -18.95
CA TYR A 191 -9.39 0.95 -18.02
C TYR A 191 -10.45 -0.03 -18.53
N TYR A 192 -10.76 0.00 -19.83
CA TYR A 192 -11.79 -0.83 -20.47
C TYR A 192 -13.15 -0.76 -19.74
N CYS A 193 -13.45 0.41 -19.15
CA CYS A 193 -14.74 0.67 -18.51
C CYS A 193 -15.80 1.07 -19.55
N ASP A 194 -15.38 1.45 -20.76
CA ASP A 194 -16.24 1.66 -21.94
C ASP A 194 -16.56 0.32 -22.62
N VAL A 195 -17.60 -0.36 -22.14
CA VAL A 195 -18.35 -1.36 -22.91
C VAL A 195 -19.82 -1.00 -22.84
#